data_AF-A0A9R0V9R1-F1
#
_entry.id   AF-A0A9R0V9R1-F1
#
_cell.length_a   1.000
_cell.length_b   1.000
_cell.length_c   1.000
_cell.angle_alpha   90.00
_cell.angle_beta   90.00
_cell.angle_gamma   90.00
#
_symmetry.space_group_name_H-M   'P 1'
#
loop_
_entity.id
_entity.type
_entity.pdbx_description
1 polymer ?
#
loop_
_entity_poly.entity_id
_entity_poly.type
_entity_poly.pdbx_seq_one_letter_code
_entity_poly.pdbx_strand_id
1 'polypeptide(L)'
;MWPKLIANARKGGLDVIQTYVFWNVHEPVQGQYNFEGRYDLVKFIREIQAQGLYVSLRIGPFIEAEWKYGGFPFWLHDVPNITFRTDNEPFKVNNL
;
A
#
# COMPACT_ATOMS: atom_id res chain seq x y z
N MET A 1 7.77 9.74 -13.98
CA MET A 1 7.45 10.69 -12.88
C MET A 1 8.23 10.36 -11.61
N TRP A 2 8.15 9.14 -11.08
CA TRP A 2 8.83 8.76 -9.82
C TRP A 2 10.32 9.13 -9.75
N PRO A 3 11.18 8.84 -10.75
CA PRO A 3 12.61 9.15 -10.64
C PRO A 3 12.87 10.64 -10.38
N LYS A 4 12.11 11.52 -11.04
CA LYS A 4 12.21 12.97 -10.88
C LYS A 4 11.76 13.44 -9.48
N LEU A 5 10.65 12.89 -8.97
CA LEU A 5 10.14 13.26 -7.64
C LEU A 5 11.08 12.80 -6.53
N ILE A 6 11.60 11.58 -6.63
CA ILE A 6 12.56 11.01 -5.67
C ILE A 6 13.88 11.80 -5.72
N ALA A 7 14.35 12.18 -6.91
CA ALA A 7 15.56 12.99 -7.06
C ALA A 7 15.41 14.38 -6.43
N ASN A 8 14.22 14.99 -6.54
CA ASN A 8 13.92 16.26 -5.90
C ASN A 8 13.85 16.13 -4.37
N ALA A 9 13.25 15.07 -3.85
CA ALA A 9 13.24 14.76 -2.42
C ALA A 9 14.66 14.63 -1.85
N ARG A 10 15.53 13.86 -2.53
CA ARG A 10 16.95 13.74 -2.17
C ARG A 10 17.68 15.08 -2.20
N LYS A 11 17.50 15.88 -3.26
CA LYS A 11 18.08 17.23 -3.36
C LYS A 11 17.57 18.17 -2.27
N GLY A 12 16.34 17.96 -1.81
CA GLY A 12 15.75 18.67 -0.67
C GLY A 12 16.28 18.23 0.69
N GLY A 13 17.19 17.25 0.75
CA GLY A 13 17.81 16.78 2.00
C GLY A 13 17.03 15.70 2.74
N LEU A 14 16.11 14.99 2.07
CA LEU A 14 15.44 13.82 2.66
C LEU A 14 16.32 12.58 2.58
N ASP A 15 16.35 11.77 3.64
CA ASP A 15 17.02 10.45 3.68
C ASP A 15 16.05 9.27 3.50
N VAL A 16 14.76 9.50 3.77
CA VAL A 16 13.71 8.45 3.80
C VAL A 16 12.50 8.93 2.99
N ILE A 17 11.99 8.06 2.11
CA ILE A 17 10.68 8.22 1.49
C ILE A 17 9.66 7.38 2.25
N GLN A 18 8.57 7.99 2.69
CA GLN A 18 7.46 7.29 3.32
C GLN A 18 6.33 7.06 2.32
N THR A 19 5.77 5.86 2.29
CA THR A 19 4.59 5.56 1.46
C THR A 19 3.67 4.56 2.15
N TYR A 20 2.38 4.62 1.82
CA TYR A 20 1.42 3.58 2.16
C TYR A 20 1.45 2.42 1.14
N VAL A 21 0.91 1.26 1.54
CA VAL A 21 0.52 0.18 0.63
C VAL A 21 -1.00 0.20 0.49
N PHE A 22 -1.49 0.31 -0.75
CA PHE A 22 -2.91 0.48 -1.03
C PHE A 22 -3.53 -0.88 -1.39
N TRP A 23 -3.98 -1.64 -0.39
CA TRP A 23 -4.46 -3.02 -0.60
C TRP A 23 -5.55 -3.10 -1.68
N ASN A 24 -6.52 -2.20 -1.66
CA ASN A 24 -7.66 -2.22 -2.61
C ASN A 24 -7.30 -2.11 -4.10
N VAL A 25 -6.16 -1.51 -4.46
CA VAL A 25 -5.68 -1.50 -5.85
C VAL A 25 -4.77 -2.69 -6.15
N HIS A 26 -4.12 -3.25 -5.12
CA HIS A 26 -3.30 -4.44 -5.25
C HIS A 26 -4.11 -5.73 -5.26
N GLU A 27 -5.34 -5.76 -4.74
CA GLU A 27 -6.26 -6.90 -4.80
C GLU A 27 -7.69 -6.42 -5.09
N PRO A 28 -7.95 -5.87 -6.30
CA PRO A 28 -9.26 -5.31 -6.65
C PRO A 28 -10.38 -6.35 -6.66
N VAL A 29 -10.04 -7.61 -6.94
CA VAL A 29 -10.90 -8.79 -6.84
C VAL A 29 -10.19 -9.77 -5.92
N GLN A 30 -10.93 -10.41 -5.01
CA GLN A 30 -10.38 -11.37 -4.04
C GLN A 30 -9.54 -12.44 -4.75
N GLY A 31 -8.30 -12.60 -4.31
CA GLY A 31 -7.30 -13.53 -4.86
C GLY A 31 -6.62 -13.08 -6.16
N GLN A 32 -6.98 -11.93 -6.74
CA GLN A 32 -6.39 -11.43 -7.99
C GLN A 32 -5.55 -10.19 -7.75
N TYR A 33 -4.23 -10.33 -7.87
CA TYR A 33 -3.29 -9.29 -7.52
C TYR A 33 -2.84 -8.42 -8.69
N ASN A 34 -2.65 -7.12 -8.43
CA ASN A 34 -2.12 -6.14 -9.39
C ASN A 34 -0.92 -5.39 -8.81
N PHE A 35 0.26 -5.67 -9.37
CA PHE A 35 1.52 -4.97 -9.09
C PHE A 35 2.13 -4.40 -10.38
N GLU A 36 1.30 -3.99 -11.33
CA GLU A 36 1.74 -3.49 -12.63
C GLU A 36 1.65 -1.96 -12.73
N GLY A 37 2.40 -1.40 -13.69
CA GLY A 37 2.32 0.01 -14.04
C GLY A 37 2.57 0.94 -12.86
N ARG A 38 1.57 1.77 -12.52
CA ARG A 38 1.65 2.69 -11.36
C ARG A 38 1.46 2.02 -10.00
N TYR A 39 1.05 0.75 -9.99
CA TYR A 39 0.88 -0.07 -8.78
C TYR A 39 2.07 -1.02 -8.57
N ASP A 40 3.14 -0.88 -9.35
CA ASP A 40 4.36 -1.65 -9.14
C ASP A 40 5.14 -1.12 -7.93
N LEU A 41 4.74 -1.57 -6.74
CA LEU A 41 5.33 -1.20 -5.46
C LEU A 41 6.82 -1.59 -5.39
N VAL A 42 7.18 -2.76 -5.92
CA VAL A 42 8.56 -3.26 -5.89
C VAL A 42 9.45 -2.37 -6.74
N LYS A 43 9.01 -2.00 -7.94
CA LYS A 43 9.74 -1.06 -8.81
C LYS A 43 9.86 0.32 -8.18
N PHE A 44 8.82 0.82 -7.51
CA PHE A 44 8.88 2.09 -6.80
C PHE A 44 9.93 2.05 -5.66
N ILE A 45 9.94 1.01 -4.84
CA ILE A 45 10.93 0.82 -3.77
C ILE A 45 12.35 0.68 -4.32
N ARG A 46 12.53 -0.09 -5.41
CA ARG A 46 13.84 -0.22 -6.08
C ARG A 46 14.34 1.09 -6.65
N GLU A 47 13.45 1.94 -7.17
CA GLU A 47 13.82 3.28 -7.64
C GLU A 47 14.29 4.17 -6.46
N ILE A 48 13.63 4.12 -5.30
CA ILE A 48 14.07 4.83 -4.10
C ILE A 48 15.46 4.35 -3.66
N GLN A 49 15.66 3.02 -3.62
CA GLN A 49 16.95 2.40 -3.31
C GLN A 49 18.05 2.83 -4.29
N ALA A 50 17.77 2.81 -5.60
CA ALA A 50 18.73 3.18 -6.64
C ALA A 50 19.20 4.64 -6.51
N GLN A 51 18.40 5.50 -5.88
CA GLN A 51 18.76 6.88 -5.59
C GLN A 51 19.45 7.08 -4.23
N GLY A 52 19.69 6.01 -3.47
CA GLY A 52 20.42 6.03 -2.21
C GLY A 52 19.57 6.45 -1.00
N LEU A 53 18.23 6.35 -1.11
CA LEU A 53 17.30 6.71 -0.05
C LEU A 53 16.72 5.45 0.63
N TYR A 54 16.32 5.57 1.89
CA TYR A 54 15.60 4.54 2.63
C TYR A 54 14.08 4.62 2.41
N VAL A 55 13.36 3.59 2.82
CA VAL A 55 11.88 3.54 2.73
C VAL A 55 11.27 3.31 4.12
N SER A 56 10.31 4.14 4.50
CA SER A 56 9.36 3.87 5.58
C SER A 56 8.05 3.35 4.97
N LEU A 57 7.85 2.03 5.03
CA LEU A 57 6.70 1.39 4.40
C LEU A 57 5.55 1.25 5.40
N ARG A 58 4.49 2.03 5.21
CA ARG A 58 3.27 1.99 6.04
C ARG A 58 2.26 1.03 5.41
N ILE A 59 2.38 -0.25 5.75
CA ILE A 59 1.66 -1.34 5.06
C ILE A 59 0.14 -1.28 5.27
N GLY A 60 -0.34 -0.87 6.45
CA GLY A 60 -1.77 -0.88 6.78
C GLY A 60 -2.16 -2.13 7.59
N PRO A 61 -3.26 -2.85 7.25
CA PRO A 61 -3.97 -2.82 5.96
C PRO A 61 -4.97 -1.65 5.81
N PHE A 62 -5.37 -1.03 6.92
CA PHE A 62 -6.05 0.27 6.90
C PHE A 62 -5.01 1.39 6.88
N ILE A 63 -5.12 2.32 5.94
CA ILE A 63 -4.17 3.41 5.76
C ILE A 63 -4.77 4.80 5.88
N GLU A 64 -6.11 4.92 5.93
CA GLU A 64 -6.82 6.20 5.83
C GLU A 64 -6.41 6.92 4.54
N ALA A 65 -5.46 7.86 4.59
CA ALA A 65 -4.78 8.50 3.47
C ALA A 65 -5.72 9.28 2.53
N GLU A 66 -6.89 9.69 3.02
CA GLU A 66 -7.97 10.24 2.19
C GLU A 66 -8.27 9.35 0.97
N TRP A 67 -8.05 8.04 1.12
CA TRP A 67 -8.16 7.06 0.06
C TRP A 67 -9.47 6.29 0.16
N LYS A 68 -9.97 5.84 -1.00
CA LYS A 68 -11.22 5.11 -1.09
C LYS A 68 -11.23 3.94 -0.09
N TYR A 69 -12.24 3.93 0.76
CA TYR A 69 -12.48 2.89 1.77
C TYR A 69 -11.28 2.64 2.71
N GLY A 70 -10.46 3.68 2.95
CA GLY A 70 -9.30 3.61 3.84
C GLY A 70 -8.23 2.62 3.43
N GLY A 71 -8.21 2.19 2.15
CA GLY A 71 -7.30 1.18 1.62
C GLY A 71 -7.86 -0.23 1.58
N PHE A 72 -8.99 -0.51 2.23
CA PHE A 72 -9.59 -1.86 2.17
C PHE A 72 -10.21 -2.13 0.80
N PRO A 73 -10.06 -3.36 0.27
CA PRO A 73 -10.79 -3.77 -0.92
C PRO A 73 -12.29 -3.85 -0.62
N PHE A 74 -13.11 -3.51 -1.61
CA PHE A 74 -14.56 -3.45 -1.39
C PHE A 74 -15.18 -4.83 -1.13
N TRP A 75 -14.64 -5.89 -1.76
CA TRP A 75 -15.09 -7.27 -1.54
C TRP A 75 -14.96 -7.73 -0.09
N LEU A 76 -14.09 -7.10 0.71
CA LEU A 76 -13.92 -7.42 2.12
C LEU A 76 -15.19 -7.16 2.93
N HIS A 77 -16.03 -6.21 2.50
CA HIS A 77 -17.32 -5.91 3.11
C HIS A 77 -18.26 -7.12 3.13
N ASP A 78 -18.15 -8.01 2.14
CA ASP A 78 -19.09 -9.11 1.94
C ASP A 78 -18.66 -10.40 2.67
N VAL A 79 -17.55 -10.37 3.42
CA VAL A 79 -17.11 -11.49 4.24
C VAL A 79 -18.07 -11.68 5.43
N PRO A 80 -18.62 -12.90 5.64
CA PRO A 80 -19.56 -13.15 6.72
C PRO A 80 -19.00 -12.79 8.10
N ASN A 81 -19.82 -12.11 8.91
CA ASN A 81 -19.50 -11.70 10.29
C ASN A 81 -18.27 -10.79 10.41
N ILE A 82 -17.87 -10.09 9.35
CA ILE A 82 -16.69 -9.25 9.40
C ILE A 82 -16.95 -7.96 10.18
N THR A 83 -15.97 -7.55 10.97
CA THR A 83 -15.94 -6.23 11.60
C THR A 83 -14.52 -5.70 11.51
N PHE A 84 -14.35 -4.55 10.87
CA PHE A 84 -13.02 -4.03 10.59
C PHE A 84 -12.35 -3.46 11.83
N ARG A 85 -11.02 -3.63 11.92
CA ARG A 85 -10.15 -2.96 12.91
C ARG A 85 -10.56 -3.21 14.36
N THR A 86 -11.08 -4.40 14.63
CA THR A 86 -11.40 -4.90 15.98
C THR A 86 -10.89 -6.33 16.14
N ASP A 87 -11.06 -6.91 17.33
CA ASP A 87 -10.83 -8.32 17.59
C ASP A 87 -11.94 -9.17 16.95
N ASN A 88 -11.82 -9.41 15.64
CA ASN A 88 -12.79 -10.13 14.82
C ASN A 88 -12.04 -11.17 13.97
N GLU A 89 -12.35 -12.45 14.16
CA GLU A 89 -11.64 -13.56 13.50
C GLU A 89 -11.64 -13.44 11.96
N PRO A 90 -12.77 -13.18 11.28
CA PRO A 90 -12.76 -12.94 9.82
C PRO A 90 -11.83 -11.81 9.36
N PHE A 91 -11.62 -10.78 10.19
CA PHE A 91 -10.71 -9.68 9.87
C PHE A 91 -9.25 -10.00 10.23
N LYS A 92 -9.00 -10.78 11.29
CA LYS A 92 -7.66 -11.19 11.74
C LYS A 92 -7.05 -12.26 10.84
N VAL A 93 -7.88 -13.19 10.37
CA VAL A 93 -7.47 -14.37 9.63
C VAL A 93 -7.94 -14.27 8.20
N ASN A 94 -7.01 -13.99 7.29
CA ASN A 94 -7.19 -14.35 5.89
C ASN A 94 -7.09 -15.88 5.80
N ASN A 95 -8.21 -16.59 5.92
CA ASN A 95 -8.33 -17.94 5.36
C ASN A 95 -8.48 -17.81 3.82
N LEU A 96 -7.49 -17.19 3.19
CA LEU A 96 -7.27 -17.17 1.75
C LEU A 96 -6.27 -18.26 1.37
#